data_AF-A0A1A5ZYF7-F1
#
_entry.id   AF-A0A1A5ZYF7-F1
#
_cell.length_a   1.000
_cell.length_b   1.000
_cell.length_c   1.000
_cell.angle_alpha   90.00
_cell.angle_beta   90.00
_cell.angle_gamma   90.00
#
_symmetry.space_group_name_H-M   'P 1'
#
loop_
_entity.id
_entity.type
_entity.pdbx_description
1 polymer ?
#
loop_
_entity_poly.entity_id
_entity_poly.type
_entity_poly.pdbx_seq_one_letter_code
_entity_poly.pdbx_strand_id
1 'polypeptide(L)'
;MVLLAGLTAVLGLGVLLSIRIHHVLPLPHRTSRQAKRRNPNERCSIAIFLGSGGHTSEMKSLVSTLPFDRYTPRTYILCHNDEISLKAISSLESGAGTLKNESAYTILPLPRARKVAEPLLSTLISASKTFLVAFWCIFLEPLLRNPKEPFAEVLLINGPGTCVVLVLISYIRRILGLRYTKIIYVESFARVKSLSLSGKLVRPFVDKFLVQWPEAGGSSTKAECKGWLV
;
A
#
# COMPACT_ATOMS: atom_id res chain seq x y z
N MET A 1 22.97 4.33 39.52
CA MET A 1 23.70 3.69 38.41
C MET A 1 22.75 3.10 37.37
N VAL A 2 21.94 2.08 37.70
CA VAL A 2 21.03 1.41 36.73
C VAL A 2 19.96 2.34 36.13
N LEU A 3 19.30 3.17 36.96
CA LEU A 3 18.28 4.14 36.49
C LEU A 3 18.88 5.20 35.54
N LEU A 4 20.08 5.68 35.83
CA LEU A 4 20.77 6.67 35.00
C LEU A 4 21.19 6.07 33.66
N ALA A 5 21.70 4.83 33.66
CA ALA A 5 22.04 4.09 32.44
C ALA A 5 20.80 3.76 31.59
N GLY A 6 19.67 3.45 32.22
CA GLY A 6 18.40 3.26 31.52
C GLY A 6 17.92 4.54 30.85
N LEU A 7 17.99 5.67 31.55
CA LEU A 7 17.58 6.98 31.02
C LEU A 7 18.45 7.41 29.82
N THR A 8 19.77 7.25 29.91
CA THR A 8 20.68 7.59 28.81
C THR A 8 20.47 6.69 27.59
N ALA A 9 20.20 5.40 27.79
CA ALA A 9 19.87 4.48 26.70
C ALA A 9 18.56 4.85 25.98
N VAL A 10 17.51 5.20 26.72
CA VAL A 10 16.22 5.62 26.15
C VAL A 10 16.37 6.93 25.36
N LEU A 11 17.09 7.92 25.91
CA LEU A 11 17.39 9.17 25.22
C LEU A 11 18.20 8.93 23.95
N GLY A 12 19.24 8.10 24.02
CA GLY A 12 20.05 7.72 22.86
C GLY A 12 19.22 7.05 21.76
N LEU A 13 18.34 6.11 22.12
CA LEU A 13 17.42 5.48 21.18
C LEU A 13 16.44 6.48 20.55
N GLY A 14 15.91 7.41 21.35
CA GLY A 14 15.02 8.48 20.87
C GLY A 14 15.71 9.40 19.86
N VAL A 15 16.97 9.76 20.09
CA VAL A 15 17.77 10.55 19.15
C VAL A 15 18.03 9.79 17.86
N LEU A 16 18.42 8.51 17.94
CA LEU A 16 18.63 7.66 16.76
C LEU A 16 17.35 7.49 15.93
N LEU A 17 16.21 7.28 16.60
CA LEU A 17 14.91 7.21 15.93
C LEU A 17 14.55 8.54 15.26
N SER A 18 14.80 9.67 15.91
CA SER A 18 14.55 11.00 15.35
C SER A 18 15.41 11.28 14.11
N ILE A 19 16.71 10.96 14.18
CA ILE A 19 17.63 11.04 13.03
C ILE A 19 17.14 10.12 11.90
N ARG A 20 16.70 8.90 12.24
CA ARG A 20 16.19 7.94 11.26
C ARG A 20 14.91 8.45 10.60
N ILE A 21 13.96 8.96 11.37
CA ILE A 21 12.73 9.58 10.87
C ILE A 21 13.08 10.72 9.92
N HIS A 22 14.01 11.60 10.29
CA HIS A 22 14.45 12.71 9.43
C HIS A 22 15.04 12.23 8.09
N HIS A 23 15.82 11.14 8.09
CA HIS A 23 16.37 10.56 6.86
C HIS A 23 15.39 9.74 6.03
N VAL A 24 14.41 9.11 6.68
CA VAL A 24 13.43 8.23 6.05
C VAL A 24 12.23 9.02 5.55
N LEU A 25 11.87 10.13 6.20
CA LEU A 25 10.84 11.04 5.73
C LEU A 25 11.13 11.41 4.28
N PRO A 26 10.09 11.49 3.45
CA PRO A 26 10.28 11.70 2.03
C PRO A 26 10.78 13.12 1.78
N LEU A 27 12.08 13.30 1.84
CA LEU A 27 12.74 14.48 1.31
C LEU A 27 12.44 14.55 -0.19
N PRO A 28 12.13 15.74 -0.73
CA PRO A 28 12.06 15.91 -2.16
C PRO A 28 13.45 15.58 -2.72
N HIS A 29 13.50 14.50 -3.50
CA HIS A 29 14.66 14.14 -4.30
C HIS A 29 15.89 13.61 -3.53
N ARG A 30 15.93 12.29 -3.34
CA ARG A 30 17.16 11.54 -3.66
C ARG A 30 16.80 10.58 -4.77
N THR A 31 17.38 10.86 -5.94
CA THR A 31 17.42 10.01 -7.11
C THR A 31 17.42 8.53 -6.73
N SER A 32 16.61 7.76 -7.47
CA SER A 32 16.61 6.31 -7.46
C SER A 32 18.06 5.81 -7.40
N ARG A 33 18.53 5.42 -6.21
CA ARG A 33 19.71 4.57 -6.09
C ARG A 33 19.30 3.33 -6.86
N GLN A 34 19.85 3.16 -8.08
CA GLN A 34 19.46 2.14 -9.06
C GLN A 34 19.08 0.86 -8.31
N ALA A 35 17.78 0.64 -8.17
CA ALA A 35 17.31 -0.54 -7.47
C ALA A 35 17.85 -1.73 -8.28
N LYS A 36 18.57 -2.64 -7.61
CA LYS A 36 19.10 -3.84 -8.27
C LYS A 36 17.96 -4.47 -9.06
N ARG A 37 18.12 -4.52 -10.39
CA ARG A 37 17.09 -5.06 -11.29
C ARG A 37 16.87 -6.51 -10.87
N ARG A 38 15.63 -6.85 -10.48
CA ARG A 38 15.28 -8.22 -10.13
C ARG A 38 15.40 -9.10 -11.36
N ASN A 39 15.71 -10.37 -11.16
CA ASN A 39 15.71 -11.32 -12.26
C ASN A 39 14.28 -11.43 -12.83
N PRO A 40 14.10 -11.50 -14.15
CA PRO A 40 12.77 -11.61 -14.76
C PRO A 40 11.98 -12.83 -14.26
N ASN A 41 12.67 -13.91 -13.90
CA ASN A 41 12.09 -15.18 -13.45
C ASN A 41 11.90 -15.26 -11.92
N GLU A 42 12.33 -14.24 -11.16
CA GLU A 42 12.16 -14.21 -9.71
C GLU A 42 10.70 -13.90 -9.37
N ARG A 43 10.12 -14.71 -8.47
CA ARG A 43 8.79 -14.49 -7.93
C ARG A 43 8.76 -13.26 -7.02
N CYS A 44 7.66 -12.54 -7.02
CA CYS A 44 7.44 -11.35 -6.21
C CYS A 44 6.08 -11.44 -5.52
N SER A 45 6.04 -11.39 -4.20
CA SER A 45 4.76 -11.31 -3.50
C SER A 45 4.14 -9.92 -3.67
N ILE A 46 2.86 -9.87 -3.97
CA ILE A 46 2.14 -8.61 -4.23
C ILE A 46 0.86 -8.56 -3.40
N ALA A 47 0.63 -7.41 -2.77
CA ALA A 47 -0.63 -7.07 -2.16
C ALA A 47 -1.37 -6.06 -3.04
N ILE A 48 -2.66 -6.26 -3.25
CA ILE A 48 -3.51 -5.49 -4.15
C ILE A 48 -4.69 -4.98 -3.35
N PHE A 49 -4.84 -3.66 -3.23
CA PHE A 49 -6.01 -3.08 -2.61
C PHE A 49 -7.12 -2.82 -3.63
N LEU A 50 -8.25 -3.48 -3.44
CA LEU A 50 -9.47 -3.27 -4.20
C LEU A 50 -10.31 -2.22 -3.46
N GLY A 51 -10.25 -0.97 -3.94
CA GLY A 51 -11.08 0.09 -3.41
C GLY A 51 -12.53 -0.09 -3.86
N SER A 52 -13.51 -0.01 -2.96
CA SER A 52 -14.93 -0.25 -3.29
C SER A 52 -15.44 0.51 -4.53
N GLY A 53 -16.25 -0.16 -5.36
CA GLY A 53 -16.96 0.46 -6.49
C GLY A 53 -16.08 0.62 -7.74
N GLY A 54 -16.05 1.81 -8.35
CA GLY A 54 -15.28 2.05 -9.58
C GLY A 54 -13.79 1.78 -9.46
N HIS A 55 -13.20 2.00 -8.28
CA HIS A 55 -11.78 1.69 -8.02
C HIS A 55 -11.48 0.18 -8.08
N THR A 56 -12.45 -0.69 -7.76
CA THR A 56 -12.31 -2.15 -7.89
C THR A 56 -12.19 -2.50 -9.36
N SER A 57 -13.02 -1.91 -10.22
CA SER A 57 -12.99 -2.15 -11.67
C SER A 57 -11.67 -1.68 -12.29
N GLU A 58 -11.20 -0.48 -11.90
CA GLU A 58 -9.89 0.05 -12.29
C GLU A 58 -8.78 -0.94 -11.90
N MET A 59 -8.75 -1.37 -10.63
CA MET A 59 -7.72 -2.29 -10.15
C MET A 59 -7.80 -3.66 -10.83
N LYS A 60 -9.01 -4.16 -11.09
CA LYS A 60 -9.21 -5.42 -11.83
C LYS A 60 -8.64 -5.33 -13.24
N SER A 61 -8.89 -4.23 -13.96
CA SER A 61 -8.38 -3.99 -15.31
C SER A 61 -6.85 -3.96 -15.33
N LEU A 62 -6.25 -3.24 -14.38
CA LEU A 62 -4.79 -3.19 -14.25
C LEU A 62 -4.20 -4.57 -13.93
N VAL A 63 -4.75 -5.26 -12.94
CA VAL A 63 -4.20 -6.53 -12.44
C VAL A 63 -4.34 -7.65 -13.46
N SER A 64 -5.40 -7.68 -14.28
CA SER A 64 -5.59 -8.72 -15.30
C SER A 64 -4.47 -8.78 -16.34
N THR A 65 -3.70 -7.70 -16.50
CA THR A 65 -2.55 -7.63 -17.40
C THR A 65 -1.25 -8.14 -16.78
N LEU A 66 -1.23 -8.41 -15.48
CA LEU A 66 -0.03 -8.86 -14.77
C LEU A 66 0.21 -10.37 -14.98
N PRO A 67 1.47 -10.82 -15.12
CA PRO A 67 1.81 -12.25 -15.17
C PRO A 67 1.70 -12.91 -13.78
N PHE A 68 0.65 -13.70 -13.55
CA PHE A 68 0.34 -14.29 -12.23
C PHE A 68 1.37 -15.35 -11.79
N ASP A 69 2.09 -15.96 -12.72
CA ASP A 69 3.19 -16.91 -12.41
C ASP A 69 4.34 -16.24 -11.67
N ARG A 70 4.60 -14.97 -11.99
CA ARG A 70 5.68 -14.18 -11.40
C ARG A 70 5.22 -13.48 -10.13
N TYR A 71 4.02 -12.92 -10.14
CA TYR A 71 3.47 -12.20 -9.01
C TYR A 71 2.72 -13.15 -8.09
N THR A 72 3.45 -13.93 -7.29
CA THR A 72 2.90 -14.92 -6.36
C THR A 72 3.73 -15.00 -5.07
N PRO A 73 3.10 -15.16 -3.88
CA PRO A 73 1.66 -15.16 -3.64
C PRO A 73 1.03 -13.76 -3.79
N ARG A 74 -0.28 -13.73 -4.08
CA ARG A 74 -1.08 -12.49 -4.19
C ARG A 74 -1.95 -12.31 -2.96
N THR A 75 -1.95 -11.13 -2.37
CA THR A 75 -2.84 -10.80 -1.24
C THR A 75 -3.83 -9.73 -1.67
N TYR A 76 -5.11 -10.08 -1.78
CA TYR A 76 -6.16 -9.13 -2.13
C TYR A 76 -6.74 -8.51 -0.86
N ILE A 77 -6.53 -7.21 -0.70
CA ILE A 77 -7.07 -6.41 0.40
C ILE A 77 -8.36 -5.75 -0.06
N LEU A 78 -9.47 -5.97 0.65
CA LEU A 78 -10.78 -5.43 0.28
C LEU A 78 -11.57 -4.97 1.50
N CYS A 79 -12.61 -4.16 1.30
CA CYS A 79 -13.48 -3.75 2.39
C CYS A 79 -14.49 -4.86 2.76
N HIS A 80 -14.82 -5.01 4.05
CA HIS A 80 -15.84 -5.98 4.50
C HIS A 80 -17.14 -5.82 3.71
N ASN A 81 -17.73 -6.95 3.33
CA ASN A 81 -18.97 -7.06 2.57
C ASN A 81 -18.96 -6.38 1.19
N ASP A 82 -17.78 -6.23 0.57
CA ASP A 82 -17.66 -5.73 -0.79
C ASP A 82 -17.76 -6.88 -1.81
N GLU A 83 -18.99 -7.24 -2.16
CA GLU A 83 -19.28 -8.29 -3.15
C GLU A 83 -18.69 -7.99 -4.53
N ILE A 84 -18.57 -6.71 -4.91
CA ILE A 84 -18.01 -6.32 -6.21
C ILE A 84 -16.53 -6.71 -6.25
N SER A 85 -15.80 -6.41 -5.18
CA SER A 85 -14.40 -6.81 -5.03
C SER A 85 -14.22 -8.32 -4.97
N LEU A 86 -15.10 -9.05 -4.29
CA LEU A 86 -15.05 -10.52 -4.27
C LEU A 86 -15.27 -11.12 -5.67
N LYS A 87 -16.30 -10.66 -6.40
CA LYS A 87 -16.56 -11.09 -7.78
C LYS A 87 -15.38 -10.76 -8.71
N ALA A 88 -14.74 -9.61 -8.52
CA ALA A 88 -13.55 -9.23 -9.27
C ALA A 88 -12.39 -10.21 -9.04
N ILE A 89 -12.08 -10.56 -7.80
CA ILE A 89 -11.02 -11.54 -7.45
C ILE A 89 -11.32 -12.88 -8.08
N SER A 90 -12.55 -13.40 -7.89
CA SER A 90 -12.94 -14.69 -8.45
C SER A 90 -12.76 -14.71 -9.96
N SER A 91 -13.13 -13.64 -10.67
CA SER A 91 -12.93 -13.57 -12.12
C SER A 91 -11.45 -13.52 -12.55
N LEU A 92 -10.58 -12.83 -11.79
CA LEU A 92 -9.14 -12.76 -12.06
C LEU A 92 -8.48 -14.14 -11.88
N GLU A 93 -8.72 -14.78 -10.74
CA GLU A 93 -8.09 -16.06 -10.42
C GLU A 93 -8.71 -17.24 -11.22
N SER A 94 -9.98 -17.14 -11.64
CA SER A 94 -10.56 -18.08 -12.61
C SER A 94 -9.86 -18.01 -13.96
N GLY A 95 -9.66 -16.79 -14.49
CA GLY A 95 -8.99 -16.58 -15.77
C GLY A 95 -7.53 -17.03 -15.77
N ALA A 96 -6.86 -16.94 -14.62
CA ALA A 96 -5.48 -17.37 -14.46
C ALA A 96 -5.31 -18.88 -14.13
N GLY A 97 -6.40 -19.64 -13.98
CA GLY A 97 -6.34 -21.07 -13.64
C GLY A 97 -5.83 -21.36 -12.23
N THR A 98 -5.74 -20.36 -11.36
CA THR A 98 -5.11 -20.42 -10.04
C THR A 98 -6.05 -20.85 -8.92
N LEU A 99 -7.35 -21.02 -9.20
CA LEU A 99 -8.35 -21.52 -8.23
C LEU A 99 -8.02 -22.88 -7.61
N LYS A 100 -7.18 -23.70 -8.27
CA LYS A 100 -6.76 -25.02 -7.77
C LYS A 100 -5.60 -24.96 -6.77
N ASN A 101 -4.90 -23.83 -6.69
CA ASN A 101 -3.74 -23.66 -5.82
C ASN A 101 -4.11 -22.78 -4.63
N GLU A 102 -4.46 -23.40 -3.49
CA GLU A 102 -4.82 -22.69 -2.25
C GLU A 102 -3.73 -21.73 -1.74
N SER A 103 -2.47 -21.94 -2.14
CA SER A 103 -1.33 -21.09 -1.79
C SER A 103 -1.05 -19.94 -2.77
N ALA A 104 -1.81 -19.83 -3.86
CA ALA A 104 -1.54 -18.85 -4.92
C ALA A 104 -2.02 -17.44 -4.55
N TYR A 105 -3.12 -17.34 -3.80
CA TYR A 105 -3.63 -16.06 -3.33
C TYR A 105 -4.31 -16.15 -1.95
N THR A 106 -4.40 -15.02 -1.28
CA THR A 106 -5.06 -14.86 0.01
C THR A 106 -5.94 -13.62 -0.01
N ILE A 107 -7.09 -13.68 0.65
CA ILE A 107 -8.02 -12.55 0.78
C ILE A 107 -7.92 -11.99 2.20
N LEU A 108 -7.68 -10.68 2.30
CA LEU A 108 -7.63 -9.94 3.56
C LEU A 108 -8.76 -8.90 3.62
N PRO A 109 -9.89 -9.22 4.27
CA PRO A 109 -10.97 -8.25 4.46
C PRO A 109 -10.62 -7.24 5.57
N LEU A 110 -10.80 -5.95 5.29
CA LEU A 110 -10.57 -4.85 6.23
C LEU A 110 -11.83 -4.00 6.45
N PRO A 111 -11.99 -3.33 7.60
CA PRO A 111 -13.10 -2.40 7.79
C PRO A 111 -12.99 -1.26 6.77
N ARG A 112 -14.12 -0.67 6.38
CA ARG A 112 -14.11 0.51 5.51
C ARG A 112 -13.83 1.75 6.35
N ALA A 113 -12.80 2.53 6.01
CA ALA A 113 -12.40 3.71 6.77
C ALA A 113 -13.45 4.85 6.77
N ARG A 114 -14.41 4.83 5.83
CA ARG A 114 -15.50 5.81 5.72
C ARG A 114 -16.73 5.17 5.08
N LYS A 115 -17.91 5.29 5.69
CA LYS A 115 -19.17 5.04 4.96
C LYS A 115 -19.61 6.32 4.23
N VAL A 116 -20.30 6.16 3.11
CA VAL A 116 -20.83 7.28 2.32
C VAL A 116 -21.76 8.10 3.22
N ALA A 117 -21.60 9.43 3.22
CA ALA A 117 -22.34 10.41 4.05
C ALA A 117 -22.02 10.47 5.57
N GLU A 118 -20.94 9.85 6.06
CA GLU A 118 -20.56 10.00 7.47
C GLU A 118 -19.95 11.39 7.78
N PRO A 119 -20.29 12.00 8.94
CA PRO A 119 -19.64 13.22 9.41
C PRO A 119 -18.16 12.99 9.73
N LEU A 120 -17.36 14.07 9.68
CA LEU A 120 -15.89 14.04 9.84
C LEU A 120 -15.42 13.35 11.14
N LEU A 121 -16.15 13.52 12.25
CA LEU A 121 -15.79 12.92 13.54
C LEU A 121 -15.99 11.40 13.53
N SER A 122 -17.11 10.91 12.98
CA SER A 122 -17.38 9.47 12.81
C SER A 122 -16.42 8.83 11.81
N THR A 123 -15.97 9.59 10.81
CA THR A 123 -14.95 9.16 9.86
C THR A 123 -13.63 8.86 10.56
N LEU A 124 -13.23 9.64 11.57
CA LEU A 124 -12.02 9.36 12.35
C LEU A 124 -12.13 8.06 13.14
N ILE A 125 -13.31 7.77 13.73
CA ILE A 125 -13.55 6.52 14.47
C ILE A 125 -13.49 5.30 13.54
N SER A 126 -14.16 5.37 12.38
CA SER A 126 -14.12 4.31 11.37
C SER A 126 -12.71 4.11 10.79
N ALA A 127 -11.98 5.19 10.57
CA ALA A 127 -10.58 5.15 10.16
C ALA A 127 -9.68 4.52 11.23
N SER A 128 -9.87 4.85 12.51
CA SER A 128 -9.13 4.25 13.62
C SER A 128 -9.39 2.76 13.75
N LYS A 129 -10.64 2.30 13.61
CA LYS A 129 -10.95 0.86 13.57
C LYS A 129 -10.24 0.16 12.42
N THR A 130 -10.28 0.77 11.23
CA THR A 130 -9.56 0.26 10.06
C THR A 130 -8.07 0.21 10.31
N PHE A 131 -7.51 1.25 10.94
CA PHE A 131 -6.10 1.34 11.29
C PHE A 131 -5.70 0.22 12.25
N LEU A 132 -6.46 -0.03 13.32
CA LEU A 132 -6.12 -1.08 14.29
C LEU A 132 -6.11 -2.47 13.66
N VAL A 133 -7.14 -2.81 12.89
CA VAL A 133 -7.21 -4.12 12.22
C VAL A 133 -6.10 -4.25 11.17
N ALA A 134 -5.91 -3.23 10.33
CA ALA A 134 -4.85 -3.24 9.34
C ALA A 134 -3.46 -3.27 10.00
N PHE A 135 -3.27 -2.59 11.13
CA PHE A 135 -2.01 -2.59 11.87
C PHE A 135 -1.72 -4.00 12.41
N TRP A 136 -2.73 -4.68 12.94
CA TRP A 136 -2.58 -6.07 13.36
C TRP A 136 -2.18 -6.98 12.20
N CYS A 137 -2.93 -6.98 11.10
CA CYS A 137 -2.74 -7.93 9.99
C CYS A 137 -1.53 -7.62 9.09
N ILE A 138 -1.21 -6.34 8.86
CA ILE A 138 -0.20 -5.90 7.88
C ILE A 138 1.15 -5.65 8.56
N PHE A 139 1.13 -5.21 9.81
CA PHE A 139 2.35 -4.89 10.55
C PHE A 139 2.66 -5.95 11.60
N LEU A 140 1.79 -6.14 12.60
CA LEU A 140 2.12 -6.90 13.80
C LEU A 140 2.23 -8.41 13.56
N GLU A 141 1.24 -9.02 12.90
CA GLU A 141 1.25 -10.44 12.59
C GLU A 141 2.46 -10.85 11.72
N PRO A 142 2.78 -10.14 10.60
CA PRO A 142 3.99 -10.40 9.83
C PRO A 142 5.27 -10.13 10.62
N LEU A 143 5.30 -9.11 11.48
CA LEU A 143 6.46 -8.82 12.33
C LEU A 143 6.73 -9.95 13.34
N LEU A 144 5.67 -10.52 13.94
CA LEU A 144 5.78 -11.63 14.90
C LEU A 144 6.15 -12.95 14.22
N ARG A 145 5.62 -13.23 13.02
CA ARG A 145 5.93 -14.46 12.26
C ARG A 145 7.31 -14.43 11.63
N ASN A 146 7.67 -13.34 10.95
CA ASN A 146 8.97 -13.18 10.31
C ASN A 146 9.40 -11.70 10.32
N PRO A 147 10.22 -11.28 11.29
CA PRO A 147 10.67 -9.90 11.39
C PRO A 147 11.43 -9.39 10.17
N LYS A 148 12.08 -10.30 9.42
CA LYS A 148 12.94 -9.97 8.29
C LYS A 148 12.17 -9.66 7.01
N GLU A 149 10.97 -10.21 6.84
CA GLU A 149 10.21 -10.07 5.59
C GLU A 149 8.92 -9.27 5.80
N PRO A 150 8.57 -8.34 4.90
CA PRO A 150 7.30 -7.64 4.93
C PRO A 150 6.13 -8.59 4.62
N PHE A 151 4.90 -8.13 4.87
CA PHE A 151 3.68 -8.90 4.55
C PHE A 151 3.55 -9.17 3.04
N ALA A 152 4.02 -8.23 2.22
CA ALA A 152 4.17 -8.36 0.78
C ALA A 152 5.36 -7.50 0.32
N GLU A 153 5.98 -7.86 -0.79
CA GLU A 153 7.10 -7.09 -1.32
C GLU A 153 6.65 -5.82 -2.04
N VAL A 154 5.49 -5.88 -2.69
CA VAL A 154 4.85 -4.74 -3.37
C VAL A 154 3.41 -4.59 -2.90
N LEU A 155 2.99 -3.35 -2.61
CA LEU A 155 1.61 -2.97 -2.35
C LEU A 155 1.14 -2.08 -3.50
N LEU A 156 0.18 -2.57 -4.29
CA LEU A 156 -0.49 -1.86 -5.36
C LEU A 156 -1.83 -1.31 -4.84
N ILE A 157 -1.97 0.01 -4.84
CA ILE A 157 -3.11 0.70 -4.24
C ILE A 157 -3.65 1.77 -5.18
N ASN A 158 -4.97 1.96 -5.12
CA ASN A 158 -5.70 3.08 -5.72
C ASN A 158 -6.71 3.59 -4.67
N GLY A 159 -7.26 4.78 -4.88
CA GLY A 159 -8.60 5.08 -4.39
C GLY A 159 -8.71 5.79 -3.03
N PRO A 160 -9.79 5.55 -2.27
CA PRO A 160 -10.29 6.44 -1.21
C PRO A 160 -9.53 6.29 0.12
N GLY A 161 -9.99 6.94 1.18
CA GLY A 161 -9.27 7.12 2.46
C GLY A 161 -8.62 5.88 3.09
N THR A 162 -9.15 4.66 2.88
CA THR A 162 -8.50 3.41 3.34
C THR A 162 -7.08 3.25 2.78
N CYS A 163 -6.81 3.71 1.55
CA CYS A 163 -5.47 3.63 0.98
C CYS A 163 -4.44 4.43 1.82
N VAL A 164 -4.85 5.56 2.40
CA VAL A 164 -3.98 6.38 3.25
C VAL A 164 -3.57 5.60 4.50
N VAL A 165 -4.51 4.89 5.12
CA VAL A 165 -4.26 4.02 6.29
C VAL A 165 -3.26 2.92 5.94
N LEU A 166 -3.46 2.23 4.81
CA LEU A 166 -2.56 1.16 4.36
C LEU A 166 -1.13 1.66 4.09
N VAL A 167 -1.01 2.85 3.49
CA VAL A 167 0.28 3.50 3.24
C VAL A 167 0.98 3.80 4.56
N LEU A 168 0.29 4.43 5.51
CA LEU A 168 0.86 4.79 6.81
C LEU A 168 1.40 3.56 7.55
N ILE A 169 0.61 2.48 7.63
CA ILE A 169 0.99 1.24 8.32
C ILE A 169 2.19 0.57 7.63
N SER A 170 2.16 0.47 6.30
CA SER A 170 3.27 -0.11 5.52
C SER A 170 4.57 0.70 5.68
N TYR A 171 4.45 2.02 5.88
CA TYR A 171 5.58 2.92 6.08
C TYR A 171 6.29 2.71 7.44
N ILE A 172 5.61 2.18 8.46
CA ILE A 172 6.19 1.98 9.79
C ILE A 172 7.44 1.11 9.73
N ARG A 173 7.43 0.00 8.97
CA ARG A 173 8.63 -0.86 8.81
C ARG A 173 9.82 -0.10 8.22
N ARG A 174 9.57 0.85 7.33
CA ARG A 174 10.61 1.70 6.73
C ARG A 174 11.24 2.63 7.79
N ILE A 175 10.43 3.20 8.69
CA ILE A 175 10.90 4.01 9.82
C ILE A 175 11.78 3.17 10.75
N LEU A 176 11.35 1.95 11.06
CA LEU A 176 12.09 1.00 11.90
C LEU A 176 13.37 0.43 11.25
N GLY A 177 13.64 0.76 9.98
CA GLY A 177 14.82 0.25 9.27
C GLY A 177 14.75 -1.24 8.90
N LEU A 178 13.56 -1.83 8.94
CA LEU A 178 13.32 -3.21 8.51
C LEU A 178 13.15 -3.28 6.98
N ARG A 179 13.20 -4.49 6.41
CA ARG A 179 12.71 -4.72 5.05
C ARG A 179 11.24 -4.31 4.99
N TYR A 180 10.88 -3.56 3.96
CA TYR A 180 9.58 -2.91 3.85
C TYR A 180 8.91 -3.19 2.51
N THR A 181 7.60 -3.08 2.49
CA THR A 181 6.78 -3.19 1.30
C THR A 181 6.95 -1.96 0.42
N LYS A 182 7.26 -2.17 -0.85
CA LYS A 182 7.30 -1.11 -1.87
C LYS A 182 5.89 -0.69 -2.23
N ILE A 183 5.60 0.60 -2.20
CA ILE A 183 4.24 1.10 -2.41
C ILE A 183 4.12 1.75 -3.79
N ILE A 184 3.23 1.21 -4.62
CA ILE A 184 2.86 1.75 -5.92
C ILE A 184 1.43 2.27 -5.80
N TYR A 185 1.28 3.59 -5.92
CA TYR A 185 -0.03 4.23 -5.99
C TYR A 185 -0.37 4.55 -7.44
N VAL A 186 -1.57 4.14 -7.86
CA VAL A 186 -2.14 4.48 -9.16
C VAL A 186 -3.32 5.40 -8.91
N GLU A 187 -3.26 6.62 -9.44
CA GLU A 187 -4.36 7.56 -9.37
C GLU A 187 -5.53 7.07 -10.25
N SER A 188 -6.75 7.36 -9.79
CA SER A 188 -7.97 6.95 -10.48
C SER A 188 -8.07 7.55 -11.87
N PHE A 189 -8.62 6.77 -12.80
CA PHE A 189 -8.83 7.16 -14.19
C PHE A 189 -9.74 8.38 -14.31
N ALA A 190 -10.69 8.56 -13.39
CA ALA A 190 -11.58 9.72 -13.38
C ALA A 190 -10.85 11.05 -13.08
N ARG A 191 -9.60 11.01 -12.60
CA ARG A 191 -8.83 12.20 -12.23
C ARG A 191 -7.99 12.71 -13.40
N VAL A 192 -8.64 13.39 -14.33
CA VAL A 192 -8.01 13.91 -15.56
C VAL A 192 -7.13 15.14 -15.31
N LYS A 193 -7.66 16.13 -14.57
CA LYS A 193 -7.03 17.46 -14.43
C LYS A 193 -6.33 17.70 -13.09
N SER A 194 -6.62 16.89 -12.07
CA SER A 194 -6.04 17.09 -10.74
C SER A 194 -6.06 15.82 -9.89
N LEU A 195 -5.07 15.67 -9.02
CA LEU A 195 -4.97 14.58 -8.06
C LEU A 195 -6.14 14.52 -7.08
N SER A 196 -6.52 13.31 -6.69
CA SER A 196 -7.46 13.07 -5.60
C SER A 196 -6.88 13.53 -4.26
N LEU A 197 -7.73 13.76 -3.25
CA LEU A 197 -7.26 14.13 -1.91
C LEU A 197 -6.35 13.03 -1.34
N SER A 198 -6.76 11.76 -1.45
CA SER A 198 -5.94 10.61 -1.08
C SER A 198 -4.61 10.61 -1.84
N GLY A 199 -4.63 10.82 -3.15
CA GLY A 199 -3.43 10.92 -3.98
C GLY A 199 -2.48 12.01 -3.48
N LYS A 200 -2.98 13.21 -3.19
CA LYS A 200 -2.18 14.31 -2.62
C LYS A 200 -1.54 13.93 -1.29
N LEU A 201 -2.27 13.25 -0.40
CA LEU A 201 -1.81 12.85 0.92
C LEU A 201 -0.73 11.75 0.87
N VAL A 202 -0.94 10.72 0.04
CA VAL A 202 -0.01 9.56 -0.02
C VAL A 202 1.19 9.82 -0.91
N ARG A 203 1.10 10.76 -1.85
CA ARG A 203 2.17 11.11 -2.80
C ARG A 203 3.56 11.20 -2.16
N PRO A 204 3.81 11.88 -1.03
CA PRO A 204 5.13 11.88 -0.41
C PRO A 204 5.58 10.50 0.09
N PHE A 205 4.67 9.63 0.53
CA PHE A 205 5.01 8.37 1.21
C PHE A 205 5.15 7.14 0.30
N VAL A 206 4.73 7.23 -0.97
CA VAL A 206 4.81 6.11 -1.92
C VAL A 206 6.16 6.08 -2.66
N ASP A 207 6.58 4.88 -3.07
CA ASP A 207 7.79 4.66 -3.88
C ASP A 207 7.56 5.03 -5.35
N LYS A 208 6.37 4.71 -5.89
CA LYS A 208 5.93 5.06 -7.24
C LYS A 208 4.55 5.68 -7.18
N PHE A 209 4.39 6.83 -7.83
CA PHE A 209 3.12 7.52 -7.97
C PHE A 209 2.79 7.63 -9.45
N LEU A 210 1.82 6.84 -9.91
CA LEU A 210 1.44 6.73 -11.31
C LEU A 210 0.17 7.54 -11.56
N VAL A 211 0.18 8.32 -12.64
CA VAL A 211 -1.00 9.02 -13.16
C VAL A 211 -1.29 8.55 -14.57
N GLN A 212 -2.56 8.61 -14.94
CA GLN A 212 -3.02 8.14 -16.25
C GLN A 212 -3.15 9.27 -17.27
N TRP A 213 -3.24 10.50 -16.78
CA TRP A 213 -3.39 11.71 -17.58
C TRP A 213 -2.18 12.63 -17.36
N PRO A 214 -1.63 13.24 -18.43
CA PRO A 214 -0.51 14.19 -18.30
C PRO A 214 -0.85 15.37 -17.39
N GLU A 215 -2.07 15.90 -17.49
CA GLU A 215 -2.54 17.07 -16.73
C GLU A 215 -2.72 16.78 -15.24
N ALA A 216 -3.07 15.54 -14.87
CA ALA A 216 -3.39 15.18 -13.49
C ALA A 216 -2.22 15.34 -12.52
N GLY A 217 -1.00 15.09 -13.00
CA GLY A 217 0.23 15.23 -12.21
C GLY A 217 0.60 16.68 -11.91
N GLY A 218 0.09 17.65 -12.67
CA GLY A 218 0.55 19.04 -12.63
C GLY A 218 2.08 19.15 -12.83
N SER A 219 2.71 20.15 -12.20
CA SER A 219 4.17 20.35 -12.20
C SER A 219 4.95 19.38 -11.32
N SER A 220 4.32 18.29 -10.85
CA SER A 220 4.93 17.31 -9.97
C SER A 220 6.00 16.47 -10.67
N THR A 221 7.26 16.61 -10.26
CA THR A 221 8.34 15.69 -10.66
C THR A 221 8.22 14.27 -10.08
N LYS A 222 7.29 14.04 -9.13
CA LYS A 222 7.08 12.73 -8.49
C LYS A 222 6.02 11.86 -9.19
N ALA A 223 5.20 12.45 -10.06
CA ALA A 223 4.13 11.74 -10.74
C ALA A 223 4.63 11.22 -12.09
N GLU A 224 4.59 9.91 -12.30
CA GLU A 224 4.95 9.29 -13.58
C GLU A 224 3.67 9.07 -14.40
N CYS A 225 3.53 9.79 -15.51
CA CYS A 225 2.44 9.54 -16.45
C CYS A 225 2.74 8.25 -17.24
N LYS A 226 1.84 7.27 -17.17
CA LYS A 226 1.97 5.98 -17.88
C LYS A 226 0.87 5.73 -18.90
N GLY A 227 0.00 6.72 -19.14
CA GLY A 227 -1.15 6.57 -20.03
C GLY A 227 -2.24 5.70 -19.40
N TRP A 228 -3.04 5.05 -20.24
CA TRP A 228 -4.18 4.25 -19.81
C TRP A 228 -3.70 2.92 -19.23
N LEU A 229 -3.81 2.81 -17.91
CA LEU A 229 -3.46 1.62 -17.14
C LEU A 229 -4.69 0.76 -16.82
N VAL A 230 -5.89 1.31 -17.02
CA VAL A 230 -7.18 0.68 -16.72
C VAL A 230 -8.15 0.82 -17.86
#